data_AF-X1BPS2-F1
#
_entry.id   AF-X1BPS2-F1
#
_cell.length_a   1.000
_cell.length_b   1.000
_cell.length_c   1.000
_cell.angle_alpha   90.00
_cell.angle_beta   90.00
_cell.angle_gamma   90.00
#
_symmetry.space_group_name_H-M   'P 1'
#
loop_
_entity.id
_entity.type
_entity.pdbx_description
1 polymer ?
#
loop_
_entity_poly.entity_id
_entity_poly.type
_entity_poly.pdbx_seq_one_letter_code
_entity_poly.pdbx_strand_id
1 'polypeptide(L)'
;MRHIISIEVENRFGILARITSLFSARGFNIDSLAVGETEDPTISCITMVVPGDDQIIEQVIKQLHKLVDVIKVADLRGQDIVEQR
;
A
#
# COMPACT_ATOMS: atom_id res chain seq x y z
N MET A 1 -0.83 2.53 -16.38
CA MET A 1 -0.37 1.15 -16.11
C MET A 1 -0.91 0.73 -14.75
N ARG A 2 -0.77 -0.54 -14.35
CA ARG A 2 -1.25 -1.06 -13.06
C ARG A 2 -0.02 -1.39 -12.20
N HIS A 3 0.00 -0.90 -10.98
CA HIS A 3 1.08 -1.15 -10.02
C HIS A 3 0.55 -1.93 -8.83
N ILE A 4 1.39 -2.83 -8.30
CA ILE A 4 1.08 -3.60 -7.10
C ILE A 4 2.04 -3.10 -6.02
N ILE A 5 1.48 -2.45 -5.00
CA ILE A 5 2.25 -1.87 -3.92
C ILE A 5 2.04 -2.74 -2.68
N SER A 6 3.14 -3.17 -2.07
CA SER A 6 3.16 -3.82 -0.76
C SER A 6 3.59 -2.81 0.29
N ILE A 7 2.84 -2.73 1.38
CA ILE A 7 3.08 -1.79 2.48
C ILE A 7 3.10 -2.58 3.78
N GLU A 8 4.23 -2.58 4.48
CA GLU A 8 4.32 -3.08 5.84
C GLU A 8 4.05 -1.91 6.80
N VAL A 9 3.13 -2.09 7.73
CA VAL A 9 2.69 -1.07 8.68
C VAL A 9 2.62 -1.66 10.09
N GLU A 10 2.76 -0.80 11.10
CA GLU A 10 2.46 -1.23 12.47
C GLU A 10 0.98 -1.58 12.61
N ASN A 11 0.70 -2.78 13.14
CA ASN A 11 -0.63 -3.29 13.35
C ASN A 11 -1.30 -2.61 14.55
N ARG A 12 -1.97 -1.49 14.29
CA ARG A 12 -2.71 -0.72 15.29
C ARG A 12 -4.07 -0.29 14.79
N PHE A 13 -4.96 0.00 15.73
CA PHE A 13 -6.31 0.43 15.45
C PHE A 13 -6.34 1.63 14.47
N GLY A 14 -7.14 1.51 13.41
CA GLY A 14 -7.35 2.59 12.44
C GLY A 14 -6.29 2.72 11.33
N ILE A 15 -5.26 1.85 11.27
CA ILE A 15 -4.20 1.97 10.26
C ILE A 15 -4.73 1.87 8.83
N LEU A 16 -5.63 0.91 8.56
CA LEU A 16 -6.25 0.72 7.25
C LEU A 16 -7.06 1.97 6.83
N ALA A 17 -7.85 2.53 7.75
CA ALA A 17 -8.63 3.73 7.49
C ALA A 17 -7.71 4.91 7.16
N ARG A 18 -6.58 5.06 7.86
CA ARG A 18 -5.65 6.16 7.59
C ARG A 18 -4.96 6.03 6.23
N ILE A 19 -4.56 4.83 5.85
CA ILE A 19 -3.95 4.56 4.54
C ILE A 19 -4.97 4.86 3.43
N THR A 20 -6.16 4.29 3.50
CA THR A 20 -7.21 4.52 2.48
C THR A 20 -7.64 5.99 2.41
N SER A 21 -7.74 6.68 3.55
CA SER A 21 -8.04 8.12 3.61
C SER A 21 -6.99 8.97 2.89
N LEU A 22 -5.71 8.61 2.96
CA LEU A 22 -4.63 9.30 2.25
C LEU A 22 -4.82 9.22 0.74
N PHE A 23 -5.27 8.08 0.22
CA PHE A 23 -5.56 7.91 -1.21
C PHE A 23 -6.73 8.78 -1.64
N SER A 24 -7.85 8.74 -0.89
CA SER A 24 -9.01 9.60 -1.16
C SER A 24 -8.67 11.08 -1.12
N ALA A 25 -7.89 11.53 -0.13
CA ALA A 25 -7.50 12.94 0.02
C ALA A 25 -6.56 13.45 -1.09
N ARG A 26 -5.79 12.55 -1.72
CA ARG A 26 -4.87 12.89 -2.81
C ARG A 26 -5.44 12.63 -4.20
N GLY A 27 -6.66 12.09 -4.28
CA GLY A 27 -7.29 11.72 -5.55
C GLY A 27 -6.63 10.53 -6.23
N PHE A 28 -6.02 9.63 -5.46
CA PHE A 28 -5.48 8.36 -5.99
C PHE A 28 -6.56 7.29 -6.01
N ASN A 29 -6.63 6.53 -7.10
CA ASN A 29 -7.52 5.38 -7.21
C ASN A 29 -6.89 4.12 -6.60
N ILE A 30 -7.74 3.21 -6.14
CA ILE A 30 -7.38 1.87 -5.68
C ILE A 30 -8.28 0.89 -6.44
N ASP A 31 -7.69 0.01 -7.25
CA ASP A 31 -8.45 -1.02 -7.98
C ASP A 31 -8.80 -2.20 -7.06
N SER A 32 -7.87 -2.60 -6.20
CA SER A 32 -8.08 -3.61 -5.18
C SER A 32 -7.13 -3.42 -4.01
N LEU A 33 -7.53 -3.94 -2.85
CA LEU A 33 -6.72 -3.95 -1.64
C LEU A 33 -7.00 -5.21 -0.83
N ALA A 34 -5.95 -5.78 -0.26
CA ALA A 34 -5.98 -6.82 0.73
C ALA A 34 -5.10 -6.43 1.93
N VAL A 35 -5.48 -6.90 3.12
CA VAL A 35 -4.72 -6.68 4.36
C VAL A 35 -4.65 -7.98 5.15
N GLY A 36 -3.49 -8.25 5.75
CA GLY A 36 -3.29 -9.38 6.64
C GLY A 36 -2.16 -9.11 7.63
N GLU A 37 -2.16 -9.86 8.73
CA GLU A 37 -1.03 -9.89 9.66
C GLU A 37 0.15 -10.62 9.03
N THR A 38 1.36 -10.21 9.37
CA THR A 38 2.58 -10.93 8.98
C THR A 38 2.89 -12.03 10.00
N GLU A 39 4.03 -12.73 9.85
CA GLU A 39 4.54 -13.64 10.89
C GLU A 39 4.77 -12.92 12.23
N ASP A 40 5.10 -11.63 12.18
CA ASP A 40 5.07 -10.74 13.33
C ASP A 40 3.66 -10.12 13.44
N PRO A 41 2.87 -10.45 14.48
CA PRO A 41 1.50 -9.92 14.65
C PRO A 41 1.47 -8.42 14.95
N THR A 42 2.61 -7.81 15.30
CA THR A 42 2.73 -6.36 15.46
C THR A 42 2.83 -5.63 14.12
N ILE A 43 2.95 -6.36 13.01
CA ILE A 43 3.07 -5.82 11.65
C ILE A 43 1.95 -6.39 10.78
N SER A 44 1.29 -5.50 10.04
CA SER A 44 0.36 -5.88 8.98
C SER A 44 0.97 -5.59 7.61
N CYS A 45 0.68 -6.44 6.64
CA CYS A 45 0.96 -6.21 5.24
C CYS A 45 -0.31 -5.81 4.51
N ILE A 46 -0.28 -4.65 3.84
CA ILE A 46 -1.32 -4.18 2.94
C ILE A 46 -0.78 -4.33 1.51
N THR A 47 -1.46 -5.14 0.70
CA THR A 47 -1.20 -5.21 -0.74
C THR A 47 -2.30 -4.46 -1.45
N MET A 48 -1.93 -3.53 -2.32
CA MET A 48 -2.87 -2.70 -3.06
C MET A 48 -2.51 -2.61 -4.52
N VAL A 49 -3.53 -2.50 -5.34
CA VAL A 49 -3.42 -2.30 -6.76
C VAL A 49 -3.81 -0.86 -7.07
N VAL A 50 -2.87 -0.14 -7.67
CA VAL A 50 -3.03 1.28 -7.96
C VAL A 50 -2.90 1.50 -9.46
N PRO A 51 -3.94 2.01 -10.15
CA PRO A 51 -3.83 2.41 -11.54
C PRO A 51 -3.10 3.77 -11.62
N GLY A 52 -2.10 3.88 -12.47
CA GLY A 52 -1.31 5.10 -12.62
C GLY A 52 -0.14 4.95 -13.58
N ASP A 53 0.53 6.06 -13.86
CA ASP A 53 1.88 6.06 -14.44
C ASP A 53 2.93 6.11 -13.32
N ASP A 54 4.21 6.01 -13.70
CA ASP A 54 5.32 6.00 -12.74
C ASP A 54 5.37 7.29 -11.89
N GLN A 55 4.87 8.42 -12.40
CA GLN A 55 4.80 9.68 -11.65
C GLN A 55 3.77 9.61 -10.52
N ILE A 56 2.57 9.10 -10.80
CA ILE A 56 1.52 8.88 -9.78
C ILE A 56 2.05 7.96 -8.68
N ILE A 57 2.72 6.88 -9.06
CA ILE A 57 3.23 5.89 -8.09
C ILE A 57 4.37 6.45 -7.25
N GLU A 58 5.28 7.22 -7.84
CA GLU A 58 6.30 7.92 -7.08
C GLU A 58 5.68 8.87 -6.05
N GLN A 59 4.59 9.58 -6.42
CA GLN A 59 3.86 10.41 -5.47
C GLN A 59 3.19 9.60 -4.37
N VAL A 60 2.52 8.49 -4.70
CA VAL A 60 1.90 7.58 -3.74
C VAL A 60 2.94 7.11 -2.71
N ILE A 61 4.07 6.58 -3.17
CA ILE A 61 5.16 6.10 -2.31
C ILE A 61 5.69 7.24 -1.42
N LYS A 62 5.90 8.44 -1.98
CA LYS A 62 6.32 9.62 -1.21
C LYS A 62 5.32 10.03 -0.13
N GLN A 63 4.02 9.87 -0.37
CA GLN A 63 3.01 10.18 0.65
C GLN A 63 2.93 9.09 1.72
N LEU A 64 3.06 7.83 1.35
CA LEU A 64 3.08 6.70 2.29
C LEU A 64 4.27 6.80 3.27
N HIS A 65 5.47 7.14 2.79
CA HIS A 65 6.64 7.33 3.65
C HIS A 65 6.52 8.47 4.68
N LYS A 66 5.52 9.36 4.55
CA LYS A 66 5.27 10.42 5.56
C LYS A 66 4.45 9.92 6.74
N LEU A 67 3.83 8.75 6.63
CA LEU A 67 3.06 8.17 7.71
C LEU A 67 4.02 7.46 8.66
N VAL A 68 4.00 7.86 9.93
CA VAL A 68 4.92 7.35 10.96
C VAL A 68 4.84 5.83 11.11
N ASP A 69 3.65 5.26 10.92
CA ASP A 69 3.39 3.84 11.14
C ASP A 69 3.63 2.99 9.89
N VAL A 70 4.14 3.58 8.80
CA VAL A 70 4.61 2.84 7.63
C VAL A 70 6.06 2.44 7.87
N ILE A 71 6.28 1.13 7.88
CA ILE A 71 7.60 0.52 8.12
C ILE A 71 8.35 0.40 6.79
N LYS A 72 7.65 -0.06 5.74
CA LYS A 72 8.25 -0.32 4.42
C LYS A 72 7.21 -0.20 3.32
N VAL A 73 7.65 0.30 2.17
CA VAL A 73 6.86 0.35 0.93
C VAL A 73 7.68 -0.29 -0.19
N ALA A 74 7.06 -1.17 -0.98
CA ALA A 74 7.67 -1.77 -2.16
C ALA A 74 6.70 -1.73 -3.34
N ASP A 75 7.16 -1.25 -4.50
CA ASP A 75 6.50 -1.51 -5.78
C ASP A 75 6.98 -2.87 -6.29
N LEU A 76 6.06 -3.79 -6.48
CA LEU A 76 6.35 -5.16 -6.89
C LEU A 76 6.38 -5.32 -8.43
N ARG A 77 6.29 -4.24 -9.20
CA ARG A 77 6.39 -4.28 -10.67
C ARG A 77 7.61 -5.08 -11.14
N GLY A 78 7.39 -6.06 -12.02
CA GLY A 78 8.45 -6.89 -12.60
C GLY A 78 8.92 -8.04 -11.71
N GLN A 79 8.28 -8.26 -10.57
CA GLN A 79 8.47 -9.45 -9.75
C GLN A 79 7.46 -10.54 -10.14
N ASP A 80 7.83 -11.81 -9.96
CA ASP A 80 6.91 -12.94 -10.12
C ASP A 80 5.94 -12.98 -8.93
N ILE A 81 4.79 -12.33 -9.09
CA ILE A 81 3.74 -12.27 -8.07
C ILE A 81 2.62 -13.24 -8.45
N VAL A 82 2.19 -14.04 -7.48
CA VAL A 82 0.95 -14.83 -7.60
C VAL A 82 -0.20 -14.00 -7.04
N GLU A 83 -1.04 -13.45 -7.91
CA GLU A 83 -2.29 -12.78 -7.52
C GLU A 83 -3.41 -13.83 -7.39
N GLN A 84 -3.99 -13.97 -6.20
CA GLN A 84 -5.17 -14.80 -5.96
C GLN A 84 -6.41 -13.92 -5.78
N ARG A 85 -7.54 -14.33 -6.37
CA ARG A 85 -8.84 -13.63 -6.34
C ARG A 85 -9.84 -14.32 -5.45
#